data_AF-A0A7W8L3V3-F1
#
_entry.id   AF-A0A7W8L3V3-F1
#
_cell.length_a   1.000
_cell.length_b   1.000
_cell.length_c   1.000
_cell.angle_alpha   90.00
_cell.angle_beta   90.00
_cell.angle_gamma   90.00
#
_symmetry.space_group_name_H-M   'P 1'
#
loop_
_entity.id
_entity.type
_entity.pdbx_description
1 polymer ?
#
loop_
_entity_poly.entity_id
_entity_poly.type
_entity_poly.pdbx_seq_one_letter_code
_entity_poly.pdbx_strand_id
1 'polypeptide(L)'
;MSMNVYESLDETHRAIALHLERLKLLAQLLPTAPSNETVRGQVREVIDFFTGASREHHYDEEKFVFPPLLAGTDATVHKVIERLREDHAWIELQWLDIQAQLETSAEGASAKDGQDLIAAIDDFALLMHDHMALEESTLHSVHSAD
;
A
#
# COMPACT_ATOMS: atom_id res chain seq x y z
N MET A 1 -23.96 5.37 -11.59
CA MET A 1 -22.70 6.06 -11.25
C MET A 1 -21.69 5.17 -10.52
N SER A 2 -22.04 3.93 -10.10
CA SER A 2 -21.12 3.05 -9.36
C SER A 2 -20.01 2.36 -10.16
N MET A 3 -20.16 2.14 -11.47
CA MET A 3 -19.19 1.35 -12.26
C MET A 3 -17.77 1.96 -12.28
N ASN A 4 -17.65 3.29 -12.13
CA ASN A 4 -16.37 4.01 -12.23
C ASN A 4 -15.52 3.97 -10.94
N VAL A 5 -16.12 3.68 -9.78
CA VAL A 5 -15.37 3.70 -8.50
C VAL A 5 -14.60 2.40 -8.31
N TYR A 6 -15.26 1.25 -8.48
CA TYR A 6 -14.61 -0.06 -8.30
C TYR A 6 -13.51 -0.32 -9.35
N GLU A 7 -13.73 0.06 -10.61
CA GLU A 7 -12.68 -0.03 -11.64
C GLU A 7 -11.43 0.80 -11.28
N SER A 8 -11.64 1.98 -10.69
CA SER A 8 -10.54 2.84 -10.21
C SER A 8 -9.80 2.26 -8.99
N LEU A 9 -10.50 1.52 -8.12
CA LEU A 9 -9.88 0.81 -6.98
C LEU A 9 -9.01 -0.34 -7.48
N ASP A 10 -9.55 -1.19 -8.36
CA ASP A 10 -8.82 -2.33 -8.96
C ASP A 10 -7.60 -1.88 -9.76
N GLU A 11 -7.69 -0.73 -10.45
CA GLU A 11 -6.55 -0.11 -11.12
C GLU A 11 -5.46 0.29 -10.11
N THR A 12 -5.86 0.85 -8.98
CA THR A 12 -4.93 1.27 -7.93
C THR A 12 -4.30 0.07 -7.23
N HIS A 13 -5.05 -1.00 -6.93
CA HIS A 13 -4.49 -2.25 -6.40
C HIS A 13 -3.45 -2.88 -7.32
N ARG A 14 -3.72 -2.90 -8.63
CA ARG A 14 -2.74 -3.37 -9.62
C ARG A 14 -1.48 -2.50 -9.63
N ALA A 15 -1.63 -1.18 -9.51
CA ALA A 15 -0.49 -0.27 -9.41
C ALA A 15 0.29 -0.50 -8.10
N ILE A 16 -0.39 -0.71 -6.98
CA ILE A 16 0.23 -1.03 -5.69
C ILE A 16 1.07 -2.29 -5.80
N ALA A 17 0.52 -3.38 -6.33
CA ALA A 17 1.25 -4.64 -6.49
C ALA A 17 2.53 -4.49 -7.33
N LEU A 18 2.47 -3.71 -8.41
CA LEU A 18 3.66 -3.41 -9.23
C LEU A 18 4.72 -2.60 -8.47
N HIS A 19 4.30 -1.63 -7.66
CA HIS A 19 5.22 -0.81 -6.85
C HIS A 19 5.82 -1.59 -5.68
N LEU A 20 5.09 -2.54 -5.08
CA LEU A 20 5.64 -3.45 -4.06
C LEU A 20 6.78 -4.31 -4.60
N GLU A 21 6.59 -4.90 -5.78
CA GLU A 21 7.65 -5.70 -6.42
C GLU A 21 8.86 -4.83 -6.79
N ARG A 22 8.62 -3.61 -7.26
CA ARG A 22 9.68 -2.64 -7.53
C ARG A 22 10.42 -2.25 -6.24
N LEU A 23 9.71 -2.03 -5.15
CA LEU A 23 10.27 -1.67 -3.85
C LEU A 23 11.20 -2.77 -3.33
N LYS A 24 10.78 -4.04 -3.37
CA LYS A 24 11.60 -5.21 -2.99
C LYS A 24 12.90 -5.28 -3.79
N LEU A 25 12.83 -5.07 -5.12
CA LEU A 25 14.01 -5.06 -5.98
C LEU A 25 14.96 -3.92 -5.63
N LEU A 26 14.44 -2.71 -5.42
CA LEU A 26 15.25 -1.54 -5.08
C LEU A 26 15.96 -1.70 -3.73
N ALA A 27 15.29 -2.29 -2.74
CA ALA A 27 15.89 -2.58 -1.43
C ALA A 27 17.13 -3.49 -1.53
N GLN A 28 17.11 -4.46 -2.45
CA GLN A 28 18.27 -5.33 -2.71
C GLN A 28 19.39 -4.63 -3.48
N LEU A 29 19.05 -3.67 -4.35
CA LEU A 29 20.02 -2.96 -5.20
C LEU A 29 20.72 -1.82 -4.48
N LEU A 30 20.02 -1.09 -3.61
CA LEU A 30 20.51 0.10 -2.90
C LEU A 30 21.87 -0.10 -2.21
N PRO A 31 22.13 -1.21 -1.50
CA PRO A 31 23.43 -1.43 -0.85
C PRO A 31 24.60 -1.55 -1.83
N THR A 32 24.35 -2.03 -3.06
CA THR A 32 25.39 -2.29 -4.07
C THR A 32 25.57 -1.14 -5.06
N ALA A 33 24.58 -0.25 -5.16
CA ALA A 33 24.57 0.85 -6.12
C ALA A 33 23.98 2.17 -5.55
N PRO A 34 24.41 2.65 -4.37
CA PRO A 34 23.78 3.79 -3.68
C PRO A 34 23.94 5.11 -4.44
N SER A 35 24.98 5.24 -5.27
CA SER A 35 25.23 6.44 -6.08
C SER A 35 24.63 6.38 -7.49
N ASN A 36 23.93 5.30 -7.85
CA ASN A 36 23.36 5.15 -9.18
C ASN A 36 22.09 6.02 -9.32
N GLU A 37 22.16 7.04 -10.18
CA GLU A 37 21.04 7.99 -10.36
C GLU A 37 19.76 7.34 -10.89
N THR A 38 19.88 6.28 -11.69
CA THR A 38 18.71 5.51 -12.12
C THR A 38 18.04 4.89 -10.89
N VAL A 39 18.78 4.16 -10.05
CA VAL A 39 18.24 3.54 -8.82
C VAL A 39 17.60 4.60 -7.92
N ARG A 40 18.26 5.75 -7.71
CA ARG A 40 17.70 6.86 -6.91
C ARG A 40 16.42 7.44 -7.51
N GLY A 41 16.36 7.61 -8.83
CA GLY A 41 15.14 8.03 -9.51
C GLY A 41 14.00 7.05 -9.29
N GLN A 42 14.28 5.75 -9.37
CA GLN A 42 13.27 4.72 -9.13
C GLN A 42 12.80 4.67 -7.68
N VAL A 43 13.67 4.92 -6.70
CA VAL A 43 13.28 5.04 -5.29
C VAL A 43 12.34 6.22 -5.08
N ARG A 44 12.63 7.38 -5.67
CA ARG A 44 11.75 8.56 -5.59
C ARG A 44 10.37 8.27 -6.17
N GLU A 45 10.29 7.62 -7.32
CA GLU A 45 9.01 7.23 -7.94
C GLU A 45 8.18 6.32 -7.02
N VAL A 46 8.81 5.37 -6.33
CA VAL A 46 8.13 4.49 -5.35
C VAL A 46 7.66 5.29 -4.14
N ILE A 47 8.49 6.21 -3.63
CA ILE A 47 8.11 7.07 -2.50
C ILE A 47 6.91 7.96 -2.86
N ASP A 48 6.96 8.60 -4.03
CA ASP A 48 5.89 9.47 -4.53
C ASP A 48 4.58 8.69 -4.68
N PHE A 49 4.64 7.45 -5.17
CA PHE A 49 3.46 6.60 -5.34
C PHE A 49 2.78 6.25 -4.00
N PHE A 50 3.55 5.75 -3.03
CA PHE A 50 2.97 5.32 -1.74
C PHE A 50 2.57 6.50 -0.84
N THR A 51 3.23 7.65 -0.98
CA THR A 51 2.87 8.89 -0.27
C THR A 51 1.65 9.58 -0.90
N GLY A 52 1.45 9.40 -2.20
CA GLY A 52 0.37 9.98 -2.99
C GLY A 52 -0.75 8.97 -3.26
N ALA A 53 -0.75 8.38 -4.45
CA ALA A 53 -1.85 7.59 -4.98
C ALA A 53 -2.31 6.46 -4.04
N SER A 54 -1.38 5.70 -3.44
CA SER A 54 -1.75 4.61 -2.51
C SER A 54 -2.45 5.14 -1.25
N ARG A 55 -2.03 6.32 -0.75
CA ARG A 55 -2.61 6.94 0.44
C ARG A 55 -3.97 7.58 0.14
N GLU A 56 -4.10 8.22 -1.03
CA GLU A 56 -5.36 8.82 -1.49
C GLU A 56 -6.44 7.75 -1.69
N HIS A 57 -6.06 6.56 -2.15
CA HIS A 57 -6.94 5.42 -2.30
C HIS A 57 -7.60 4.97 -0.97
N HIS A 58 -6.82 4.73 0.09
CA HIS A 58 -7.39 4.42 1.41
C HIS A 58 -8.29 5.55 1.94
N TYR A 59 -7.95 6.82 1.66
CA TYR A 59 -8.79 7.96 2.04
C TYR A 59 -10.14 7.94 1.30
N ASP A 60 -10.14 7.63 0.01
CA ASP A 60 -11.35 7.56 -0.80
C ASP A 60 -12.25 6.39 -0.38
N GLU A 61 -11.68 5.26 -0.01
CA GLU A 61 -12.41 4.14 0.60
C GLU A 61 -13.13 4.55 1.88
N GLU A 62 -12.40 5.10 2.85
CA GLU A 62 -12.96 5.50 4.13
C GLU A 62 -14.03 6.58 4.00
N LYS A 63 -13.91 7.42 2.96
CA LYS A 63 -14.82 8.54 2.73
C LYS A 63 -16.05 8.16 1.90
N PHE A 64 -15.91 7.27 0.93
CA PHE A 64 -16.93 7.04 -0.09
C PHE A 64 -17.38 5.59 -0.19
N VAL A 65 -16.50 4.62 0.05
CA VAL A 65 -16.79 3.18 -0.13
C VAL A 65 -17.31 2.56 1.17
N PHE A 66 -16.64 2.79 2.29
CA PHE A 66 -16.99 2.18 3.58
C PHE A 66 -18.29 2.72 4.20
N PRO A 67 -18.61 4.03 4.15
CA PRO A 67 -19.83 4.55 4.78
C PRO A 67 -21.14 3.91 4.31
N PRO A 68 -21.41 3.71 3.00
CA PRO A 68 -22.64 3.03 2.58
C PRO A 68 -22.68 1.56 3.01
N LEU A 69 -21.54 0.86 3.08
CA LEU A 69 -21.47 -0.52 3.56
C LEU A 69 -21.81 -0.64 5.05
N LEU A 70 -21.31 0.30 5.86
CA LEU A 70 -21.60 0.39 7.30
C LEU A 70 -23.04 0.84 7.62
N ALA A 71 -23.76 1.42 6.65
CA ALA A 71 -25.18 1.71 6.78
C ALA A 71 -26.07 0.46 6.58
N GLY A 72 -25.48 -0.65 6.13
CA GLY A 72 -26.14 -1.94 6.00
C GLY A 72 -26.43 -2.62 7.34
N THR A 73 -26.86 -3.88 7.28
CA THR A 73 -27.16 -4.70 8.48
C THR A 73 -26.27 -5.93 8.62
N ASP A 74 -25.34 -6.15 7.69
CA ASP A 74 -24.44 -7.31 7.73
C ASP A 74 -23.29 -7.06 8.71
N ALA A 75 -23.40 -7.66 9.89
CA ALA A 75 -22.39 -7.59 10.93
C ALA A 75 -21.03 -8.18 10.53
N THR A 76 -20.99 -9.06 9.52
CA THR A 76 -19.74 -9.61 8.96
C THR A 76 -19.02 -8.53 8.16
N VAL A 77 -19.73 -7.86 7.24
CA VAL A 77 -19.19 -6.73 6.47
C VAL A 77 -18.69 -5.64 7.41
N HIS A 78 -19.46 -5.28 8.44
CA HIS A 78 -19.03 -4.26 9.40
C HIS A 78 -17.71 -4.60 10.10
N LYS A 79 -17.53 -5.87 10.51
CA LYS A 79 -16.26 -6.31 11.12
C LYS A 79 -15.09 -6.25 10.15
N VAL A 80 -15.33 -6.58 8.88
CA VAL A 80 -14.28 -6.50 7.85
C VAL A 80 -13.89 -5.04 7.61
N ILE A 81 -14.86 -4.12 7.49
CA ILE A 81 -14.56 -2.70 7.30
C ILE A 81 -13.75 -2.13 8.47
N GLU A 82 -14.09 -2.47 9.72
CA GLU A 82 -13.30 -2.02 10.86
C GLU A 82 -11.87 -2.60 10.83
N ARG A 83 -11.71 -3.85 10.38
CA ARG A 83 -10.38 -4.44 10.15
C ARG A 83 -9.59 -3.72 9.06
N LEU A 84 -10.21 -3.37 7.93
CA LEU A 84 -9.55 -2.65 6.84
C LEU A 84 -9.05 -1.27 7.30
N ARG A 85 -9.84 -0.56 8.13
CA ARG A 85 -9.43 0.73 8.72
C ARG A 85 -8.26 0.58 9.71
N GLU A 86 -8.24 -0.51 10.48
CA GLU A 86 -7.07 -0.83 11.31
C GLU A 86 -5.84 -1.10 10.46
N ASP A 87 -5.99 -1.87 9.38
CA ASP A 87 -4.91 -2.16 8.43
C ASP A 87 -4.39 -0.85 7.79
N HIS A 88 -5.26 0.10 7.38
CA HIS A 88 -4.83 1.42 6.88
C HIS A 88 -3.92 2.16 7.85
N ALA A 89 -4.24 2.15 9.14
CA ALA A 89 -3.41 2.78 10.16
C ALA A 89 -2.04 2.09 10.29
N TRP A 90 -2.01 0.75 10.22
CA TRP A 90 -0.75 0.00 10.24
C TRP A 90 0.09 0.21 8.99
N ILE A 91 -0.55 0.25 7.82
CA ILE A 91 0.08 0.52 6.53
C ILE A 91 0.75 1.89 6.55
N GLU A 92 0.04 2.94 6.99
CA GLU A 92 0.60 4.30 7.11
C GLU A 92 1.82 4.32 8.04
N LEU A 93 1.73 3.68 9.21
CA LEU A 93 2.83 3.65 10.18
C LEU A 93 4.06 2.93 9.63
N GLN A 94 3.89 1.77 9.00
CA GLN A 94 5.00 1.03 8.38
C GLN A 94 5.59 1.80 7.20
N TRP A 95 4.76 2.41 6.37
CA TRP A 95 5.22 3.17 5.21
C TRP A 95 6.09 4.36 5.63
N LEU A 96 5.70 5.12 6.65
CA LEU A 96 6.49 6.27 7.13
C LEU A 96 7.89 5.85 7.61
N ASP A 97 8.02 4.68 8.24
CA ASP A 97 9.31 4.15 8.66
C ASP A 97 10.17 3.71 7.45
N ILE A 98 9.57 2.95 6.53
CA ILE A 98 10.24 2.51 5.29
C ILE A 98 10.70 3.70 4.46
N GLN A 99 9.85 4.72 4.29
CA GLN A 99 10.17 5.94 3.55
C GLN A 99 11.43 6.61 4.11
N ALA A 100 11.49 6.83 5.43
CA ALA A 100 12.64 7.47 6.05
C ALA A 100 13.95 6.68 5.83
N GLN A 101 13.87 5.34 5.86
CA GLN A 101 15.01 4.48 5.60
C GLN A 101 15.45 4.50 4.12
N LEU A 102 14.51 4.54 3.18
CA LEU A 102 14.79 4.67 1.74
C LEU A 102 15.45 6.00 1.41
N GLU A 103 14.93 7.11 1.95
CA GLU A 103 15.49 8.45 1.75
C GLU A 103 16.94 8.52 2.27
N THR A 104 17.17 8.01 3.48
CA THR A 104 18.52 7.89 4.07
C THR A 104 19.46 7.09 3.17
N SER A 105 18.99 5.94 2.66
CA SER A 105 19.78 5.06 1.78
C SER A 105 20.10 5.72 0.43
N ALA A 106 19.14 6.44 -0.14
CA ALA A 106 19.29 7.14 -1.42
C ALA A 106 20.28 8.32 -1.34
N GLU A 107 20.46 8.93 -0.17
CA GLU A 107 21.47 9.96 0.07
C GLU A 107 22.89 9.39 0.22
N GLY A 108 23.04 8.07 0.20
CA GLY A 108 24.33 7.39 0.37
C GLY A 108 24.79 7.34 1.83
N ALA A 109 23.93 7.71 2.77
CA ALA A 109 24.12 7.37 4.17
C ALA A 109 23.84 5.87 4.34
N SER A 110 24.63 5.21 5.18
CA SER A 110 24.35 3.82 5.53
C SER A 110 23.02 3.79 6.29
N ALA A 111 22.00 3.15 5.72
CA ALA A 111 20.91 2.62 6.55
C ALA A 111 21.54 1.79 7.66
N LYS A 112 20.94 1.87 8.85
CA LYS A 112 21.51 1.29 10.07
C LYS A 112 21.70 -0.23 9.95
N ASP A 113 20.86 -0.88 9.15
CA ASP A 113 21.02 -2.25 8.65
C ASP A 113 20.19 -2.42 7.36
N GLY A 114 20.83 -2.79 6.24
CA GLY A 114 20.12 -3.04 4.98
C GLY A 114 19.22 -4.29 5.04
N GLN A 115 19.49 -5.24 5.94
CA GLN A 115 18.66 -6.42 6.12
C GLN A 115 17.36 -6.08 6.86
N ASP A 116 17.40 -5.16 7.83
CA ASP A 116 16.20 -4.69 8.53
C ASP A 116 15.22 -3.99 7.57
N LEU A 117 15.74 -3.18 6.64
CA LEU A 117 14.90 -2.54 5.61
C LEU A 117 14.26 -3.57 4.67
N ILE A 118 15.01 -4.59 4.25
CA ILE A 118 14.46 -5.67 3.41
C ILE A 118 13.34 -6.41 4.15
N ALA A 119 13.57 -6.78 5.42
CA ALA A 119 12.56 -7.46 6.22
C ALA A 119 11.30 -6.60 6.44
N ALA A 120 11.47 -5.30 6.73
CA ALA A 120 10.36 -4.36 6.88
C ALA A 120 9.54 -4.23 5.58
N ILE A 121 10.21 -4.21 4.42
CA ILE A 121 9.55 -4.17 3.11
C ILE A 121 8.80 -5.48 2.82
N ASP A 122 9.35 -6.63 3.19
CA ASP A 122 8.67 -7.91 3.03
C ASP A 122 7.41 -8.01 3.90
N ASP A 123 7.49 -7.58 5.16
CA ASP A 123 6.34 -7.52 6.08
C ASP A 123 5.27 -6.53 5.57
N PHE A 124 5.69 -5.36 5.08
CA PHE A 124 4.80 -4.36 4.48
C PHE A 124 4.10 -4.91 3.24
N ALA A 125 4.83 -5.59 2.35
CA ALA A 125 4.26 -6.18 1.15
C ALA A 125 3.23 -7.27 1.49
N LEU A 126 3.50 -8.09 2.51
CA LEU A 126 2.54 -9.09 2.99
C LEU A 126 1.26 -8.43 3.52
N LEU A 127 1.40 -7.40 4.37
CA LEU A 127 0.26 -6.62 4.88
C LEU A 127 -0.59 -6.03 3.76
N MET A 128 0.04 -5.37 2.77
CA MET A 128 -0.66 -4.77 1.63
C MET A 128 -1.39 -5.83 0.79
N HIS A 129 -0.77 -6.98 0.52
CA HIS A 129 -1.39 -8.04 -0.26
C HIS A 129 -2.59 -8.68 0.47
N ASP A 130 -2.44 -8.98 1.76
CA ASP A 130 -3.54 -9.54 2.57
C ASP A 130 -4.70 -8.54 2.70
N HIS A 131 -4.38 -7.25 2.85
CA HIS A 131 -5.34 -6.15 2.89
C HIS A 131 -6.16 -6.04 1.60
N MET A 132 -5.49 -5.89 0.44
CA MET A 132 -6.16 -5.79 -0.87
C MET A 132 -7.03 -7.03 -1.15
N ALA A 133 -6.54 -8.23 -0.82
CA ALA A 133 -7.31 -9.46 -1.02
C ALA A 133 -8.58 -9.52 -0.16
N LEU A 134 -8.49 -9.08 1.10
CA LEU A 134 -9.65 -8.99 2.00
C LEU A 134 -10.67 -7.99 1.48
N GLU A 135 -10.21 -6.80 1.05
CA GLU A 135 -11.06 -5.76 0.49
C GLU A 135 -11.77 -6.24 -0.77
N GLU A 136 -11.03 -6.71 -1.78
CA GLU A 136 -11.59 -7.21 -3.05
C GLU A 136 -12.62 -8.31 -2.82
N SER A 137 -12.33 -9.26 -1.93
CA SER A 137 -13.27 -10.35 -1.62
C SER A 137 -14.58 -9.83 -1.01
N THR A 138 -14.52 -8.76 -0.22
CA THR A 138 -15.67 -8.17 0.45
C THR A 138 -16.48 -7.30 -0.50
N LEU A 139 -15.81 -6.39 -1.22
CA LEU A 139 -16.46 -5.45 -2.14
C LEU A 139 -17.10 -6.18 -3.33
N HIS A 140 -16.42 -7.16 -3.92
CA HIS A 140 -17.00 -7.95 -5.02
C HIS A 140 -18.17 -8.81 -4.57
N SER A 141 -18.13 -9.37 -3.35
CA SER A 141 -19.24 -10.16 -2.82
C SER A 141 -20.48 -9.30 -2.58
N VAL A 142 -20.32 -8.08 -2.05
CA VAL A 142 -21.45 -7.17 -1.85
C VAL A 142 -22.00 -6.70 -3.19
N HIS A 143 -21.12 -6.31 -4.13
CA HIS A 143 -21.57 -5.84 -5.44
C HIS A 143 -22.31 -6.91 -6.25
N SER A 144 -21.92 -8.18 -6.13
CA SER A 144 -22.58 -9.29 -6.83
C SER A 144 -23.95 -9.67 -6.25
N ALA A 145 -24.32 -9.14 -5.08
CA ALA A 145 -25.58 -9.43 -4.39
C ALA A 145 -26.69 -8.40 -4.67
N ASP A 146 -26.35 -7.27 -5.31
CA ASP A 146 -27.25 -6.21 -5.76
C ASP A 146 -27.73 -6.41 -7.21
#